data_AF-A0A9I9DB34-F1
#
_entry.id   AF-A0A9I9DB34-F1
#
_cell.length_a   1.000
_cell.length_b   1.000
_cell.length_c   1.000
_cell.angle_alpha   90.00
_cell.angle_beta   90.00
_cell.angle_gamma   90.00
#
_symmetry.space_group_name_H-M   'P 1'
#
loop_
_entity.id
_entity.type
_entity.pdbx_description
1 polymer ?
#
loop_
_entity_poly.entity_id
_entity_poly.type
_entity_poly.pdbx_seq_one_letter_code
_entity_poly.pdbx_strand_id
1 'polypeptide(L)'
;MLHVNHMVFASSILPCPSSSPSSSRTAIASCSSTRHFFNFGFNPKWLPINPNQSRTLSFGYRYRPVSFCALKDVKSSSSPSRNGNAFEFDVVIIGAGIIGLTIARQFLIGSDLSVAVVDKAVPCSGATGAGQGYLWMAHKSPGSDIWELALRSQRLWEGLAETLRDQGLNPSEELGWKKTGSLLIGRTPDELDMLKRKVKQLSGAGLEAEYLSSVDLLSMEPALLIGDSCGAAFLPNDCQLDAYSTAAFIQKANRHFKGRYAEFFHDPVTGLLRSVFLRQLHLDLNNKNKKYQ
;
A
#
# COMPACT_ATOMS: atom_id res chain seq x y z
N MET A 1 -2.51 -6.66 4.01
CA MET A 1 -3.03 -6.52 2.64
C MET A 1 -2.63 -5.13 2.16
N LEU A 2 -1.94 -5.04 1.02
CA LEU A 2 -1.54 -3.75 0.45
C LEU A 2 -2.64 -3.31 -0.52
N HIS A 3 -3.16 -2.10 -0.34
CA HIS A 3 -4.21 -1.51 -1.17
C HIS A 3 -3.63 -0.35 -1.98
N VAL A 4 -4.00 -0.30 -3.26
CA VAL A 4 -3.72 0.81 -4.18
C VAL A 4 -5.09 1.35 -4.61
N ASN A 5 -5.31 2.66 -4.50
CA ASN A 5 -6.64 3.23 -4.69
C ASN A 5 -7.08 3.17 -6.15
N HIS A 6 -8.34 2.78 -6.37
CA HIS A 6 -9.08 3.14 -7.57
C HIS A 6 -9.89 4.42 -7.32
N MET A 7 -9.80 5.37 -8.25
CA MET A 7 -10.50 6.65 -8.17
C MET A 7 -11.92 6.48 -8.73
N VAL A 8 -12.93 6.75 -7.91
CA VAL A 8 -14.33 6.86 -8.35
C VAL A 8 -14.69 8.34 -8.37
N PHE A 9 -15.03 8.87 -9.55
CA PHE A 9 -15.61 10.20 -9.66
C PHE A 9 -17.08 10.18 -9.20
N ALA A 10 -17.46 11.09 -8.32
CA ALA A 10 -18.85 11.41 -8.01
C ALA A 10 -18.98 12.93 -7.91
N SER A 11 -19.96 13.48 -8.63
CA SER A 11 -20.21 14.93 -8.69
C SER A 11 -20.96 15.45 -7.45
N SER A 12 -20.97 16.76 -7.29
CA SER A 12 -21.51 17.55 -6.18
C SER A 12 -23.01 17.43 -5.94
N ILE A 13 -23.45 17.77 -4.71
CA ILE A 13 -24.56 18.71 -4.36
C ILE A 13 -24.57 18.97 -2.84
N LEU A 14 -24.78 20.22 -2.42
CA LEU A 14 -24.89 20.70 -1.02
C LEU A 14 -26.37 20.72 -0.54
N PRO A 15 -26.67 20.89 0.77
CA PRO A 15 -26.80 22.25 1.33
C PRO A 15 -26.30 22.45 2.79
N CYS A 16 -25.98 23.71 3.14
CA CYS A 16 -25.83 24.19 4.53
C CYS A 16 -27.16 24.82 5.03
N PRO A 17 -27.42 24.90 6.35
CA PRO A 17 -27.06 26.08 7.19
C PRO A 17 -26.51 25.69 8.60
N SER A 18 -26.07 26.56 9.53
CA SER A 18 -25.52 27.94 9.54
C SER A 18 -24.97 28.29 10.96
N SER A 19 -24.73 29.59 11.25
CA SER A 19 -24.46 30.23 12.57
C SER A 19 -23.03 30.28 13.14
N SER A 20 -22.74 31.42 13.77
CA SER A 20 -21.49 31.94 14.35
C SER A 20 -21.89 32.96 15.46
N PRO A 21 -21.01 33.76 16.14
CA PRO A 21 -19.55 33.88 16.06
C PRO A 21 -18.85 33.97 17.46
N SER A 22 -17.65 34.59 17.49
CA SER A 22 -16.85 35.05 18.65
C SER A 22 -15.88 34.04 19.31
N SER A 23 -14.69 34.44 19.80
CA SER A 23 -13.84 35.61 19.47
C SER A 23 -12.38 35.39 19.96
N SER A 24 -11.43 36.06 19.29
CA SER A 24 -10.09 36.50 19.75
C SER A 24 -9.26 35.65 20.75
N ARG A 25 -8.04 35.26 20.32
CA ARG A 25 -6.79 35.96 20.72
C ARG A 25 -5.55 35.50 19.94
N THR A 26 -4.68 36.47 19.67
CA THR A 26 -3.38 36.34 18.99
C THR A 26 -2.30 35.86 19.94
N ALA A 27 -1.39 34.99 19.46
CA ALA A 27 -0.03 34.90 19.98
C ALA A 27 0.91 34.46 18.84
N ILE A 28 1.85 35.33 18.47
CA ILE A 28 2.96 35.03 17.56
C ILE A 28 4.20 34.82 18.42
N ALA A 29 4.94 33.73 18.19
CA ALA A 29 6.30 33.55 18.69
C ALA A 29 7.13 32.86 17.61
N SER A 30 8.03 33.63 16.99
CA SER A 30 9.08 33.12 16.10
C SER A 30 10.37 32.98 16.90
N CYS A 31 11.10 31.88 16.71
CA CYS A 31 12.55 31.90 16.80
C CYS A 31 13.16 30.83 15.90
N SER A 32 14.38 31.09 15.42
CA SER A 32 14.94 30.51 14.21
C SER A 32 16.30 29.87 14.42
N SER A 33 16.63 28.88 13.58
CA SER A 33 18.01 28.39 13.34
C SER A 33 18.63 27.62 14.55
N THR A 34 19.59 26.71 14.39
CA THR A 34 20.59 26.54 13.32
C THR A 34 20.98 25.07 13.12
N ARG A 35 21.43 24.73 11.91
CA ARG A 35 22.01 23.42 11.55
C ARG A 35 23.33 23.16 12.27
N HIS A 36 23.62 21.91 12.62
CA HIS A 36 25.01 21.40 12.64
C HIS A 36 25.04 19.96 12.10
N PHE A 37 25.91 19.72 11.11
CA PHE A 37 26.35 18.39 10.66
C PHE A 37 27.53 17.93 11.53
N PHE A 38 27.70 16.63 11.76
CA PHE A 38 28.99 15.93 11.56
C PHE A 38 28.82 14.39 11.56
N ASN A 39 29.93 13.69 11.27
CA ASN A 39 30.00 12.37 10.64
C ASN A 39 29.93 11.15 11.58
N PHE A 40 29.46 10.04 10.98
CA PHE A 40 29.89 8.64 11.13
C PHE A 40 30.73 8.19 12.34
N GLY A 41 30.27 7.11 12.99
CA GLY A 41 31.09 6.26 13.87
C GLY A 41 30.45 4.89 14.13
N PHE A 42 30.93 3.84 13.45
CA PHE A 42 30.48 2.45 13.61
C PHE A 42 31.36 1.70 14.64
N ASN A 43 30.77 1.12 15.70
CA ASN A 43 31.18 -0.22 16.20
C ASN A 43 30.20 -0.76 17.27
N PRO A 44 29.82 -2.05 17.27
CA PRO A 44 28.90 -2.64 18.26
C PRO A 44 29.62 -3.54 19.28
N LYS A 45 29.08 -3.69 20.52
CA LYS A 45 28.97 -4.99 21.27
C LYS A 45 28.48 -4.93 22.75
N TRP A 46 27.70 -5.97 23.13
CA TRP A 46 27.53 -6.68 24.43
C TRP A 46 26.85 -6.07 25.70
N LEU A 47 25.59 -6.49 25.94
CA LEU A 47 24.93 -6.94 27.20
C LEU A 47 24.89 -6.01 28.48
N PRO A 48 24.45 -6.43 29.70
CA PRO A 48 23.08 -6.11 30.17
C PRO A 48 22.94 -5.61 31.63
N ILE A 49 22.06 -4.65 31.94
CA ILE A 49 21.71 -4.29 33.35
C ILE A 49 20.18 -4.13 33.55
N ASN A 50 19.75 -4.43 34.78
CA ASN A 50 18.37 -4.64 35.24
C ASN A 50 17.75 -3.32 35.84
N PRO A 51 16.66 -3.30 36.64
CA PRO A 51 15.48 -2.50 36.28
C PRO A 51 15.20 -1.30 37.20
N ASN A 52 14.53 -0.26 36.67
CA ASN A 52 13.54 0.49 37.47
C ASN A 52 12.53 1.25 36.60
N GLN A 53 11.42 1.65 37.23
CA GLN A 53 10.14 1.92 36.56
C GLN A 53 10.04 3.28 35.84
N SER A 54 9.32 3.27 34.71
CA SER A 54 8.48 4.39 34.25
C SER A 54 7.33 3.80 33.43
N ARG A 55 6.09 3.96 33.89
CA ARG A 55 4.90 3.42 33.19
C ARG A 55 4.43 4.41 32.12
N THR A 56 4.92 4.24 30.89
CA THR A 56 4.38 4.94 29.71
C THR A 56 3.58 3.95 28.88
N LEU A 57 2.27 4.17 28.72
CA LEU A 57 1.40 3.34 27.87
C LEU A 57 1.62 3.68 26.39
N SER A 58 2.68 3.14 25.79
CA SER A 58 2.93 3.21 24.35
C SER A 58 2.21 2.06 23.64
N PHE A 59 1.23 2.37 22.78
CA PHE A 59 0.58 1.40 21.89
C PHE A 59 1.50 1.05 20.69
N GLY A 60 2.63 0.43 21.00
CA GLY A 60 3.63 0.04 20.01
C GLY A 60 3.21 -1.22 19.26
N TYR A 61 2.72 -1.06 18.03
CA TYR A 61 2.66 -2.18 17.06
C TYR A 61 4.09 -2.60 16.70
N ARG A 62 4.66 -3.51 17.51
CA ARG A 62 6.02 -4.03 17.35
C ARG A 62 6.11 -4.91 16.11
N TYR A 63 6.37 -4.30 14.96
CA TYR A 63 6.83 -5.00 13.77
C TYR A 63 8.13 -5.74 14.13
N ARG A 64 8.09 -7.07 14.15
CA ARG A 64 9.29 -7.89 14.29
C ARG A 64 9.84 -8.16 12.90
N PRO A 65 11.09 -7.80 12.57
CA PRO A 65 11.76 -8.43 11.44
C PRO A 65 11.85 -9.93 11.73
N VAL A 66 11.36 -10.76 10.82
CA VAL A 66 11.40 -12.22 10.98
C VAL A 66 12.84 -12.67 10.71
N SER A 67 13.54 -13.05 11.78
CA SER A 67 14.87 -13.65 11.67
C SER A 67 14.76 -15.03 11.02
N PHE A 68 15.67 -15.30 10.09
CA PHE A 68 15.79 -16.58 9.40
C PHE A 68 16.02 -17.71 10.43
N CYS A 69 15.26 -18.80 10.34
CA CYS A 69 15.48 -20.01 11.11
C CYS A 69 15.28 -21.25 10.22
N ALA A 70 16.02 -22.30 10.52
CA ALA A 70 16.38 -23.33 9.55
C ALA A 70 15.27 -24.34 9.22
N LEU A 71 15.44 -24.93 8.03
CA LEU A 71 14.62 -25.94 7.36
C LEU A 71 14.18 -27.12 8.25
N LYS A 72 13.02 -27.69 7.90
CA LYS A 72 12.76 -29.12 7.97
C LYS A 72 12.17 -29.61 6.67
N ASP A 73 12.73 -30.68 6.11
CA ASP A 73 12.25 -31.28 4.87
C ASP A 73 10.89 -31.96 5.08
N VAL A 74 9.92 -31.64 4.23
CA VAL A 74 8.66 -32.38 4.13
C VAL A 74 8.82 -33.47 3.09
N LYS A 75 8.76 -34.73 3.52
CA LYS A 75 8.76 -35.89 2.62
C LYS A 75 7.42 -35.99 1.90
N SER A 76 7.42 -35.95 0.58
CA SER A 76 6.25 -36.26 -0.24
C SER A 76 5.98 -37.77 -0.27
N SER A 77 4.77 -38.19 0.10
CA SER A 77 4.30 -39.56 -0.05
C SER A 77 3.50 -39.69 -1.35
N SER A 78 3.95 -40.52 -2.28
CA SER A 78 3.36 -40.68 -3.61
C SER A 78 2.40 -41.87 -3.72
N SER A 79 1.30 -41.69 -4.45
CA SER A 79 0.34 -42.72 -4.89
C SER A 79 -0.54 -42.15 -6.04
N PRO A 80 -1.19 -42.98 -6.88
CA PRO A 80 -0.78 -43.07 -8.28
C PRO A 80 -1.52 -42.17 -9.29
N SER A 81 -0.91 -42.04 -10.46
CA SER A 81 -1.28 -41.16 -11.58
C SER A 81 -2.67 -41.39 -12.18
N ARG A 82 -3.39 -40.29 -12.44
CA ARG A 82 -4.37 -40.17 -13.52
C ARG A 82 -3.87 -39.14 -14.55
N ASN A 83 -4.10 -39.39 -15.84
CA ASN A 83 -3.57 -38.57 -16.93
C ASN A 83 -4.21 -37.17 -16.99
N GLY A 84 -3.61 -36.25 -16.25
CA GLY A 84 -3.75 -34.79 -16.32
C GLY A 84 -2.72 -34.19 -15.38
N ASN A 85 -2.12 -33.05 -15.74
CA ASN A 85 -1.20 -32.33 -14.85
C ASN A 85 -1.99 -31.69 -13.69
N ALA A 86 -2.36 -32.51 -12.71
CA ALA A 86 -2.92 -32.06 -11.44
C ALA A 86 -1.77 -31.52 -10.57
N PHE A 87 -1.77 -30.21 -10.35
CA PHE A 87 -0.91 -29.56 -9.38
C PHE A 87 -1.68 -29.37 -8.07
N GLU A 88 -1.06 -29.70 -6.94
CA GLU A 88 -1.63 -29.48 -5.61
C GLU A 88 -0.91 -28.32 -4.92
N PHE A 89 -1.68 -27.41 -4.32
CA PHE A 89 -1.20 -26.25 -3.58
C PHE A 89 -2.09 -26.01 -2.36
N ASP A 90 -1.51 -25.55 -1.25
CA ASP A 90 -2.26 -25.21 -0.03
C ASP A 90 -3.15 -23.98 -0.23
N VAL A 91 -2.68 -23.02 -1.03
CA VAL A 91 -3.38 -21.77 -1.35
C VAL A 91 -3.34 -21.53 -2.85
N VAL A 92 -4.49 -21.22 -3.44
CA VAL A 92 -4.56 -20.71 -4.82
C VAL A 92 -5.26 -19.36 -4.86
N ILE A 93 -4.63 -18.40 -5.53
CA ILE A 93 -5.05 -17.00 -5.64
C ILE A 93 -5.45 -16.75 -7.09
N ILE A 94 -6.69 -16.35 -7.31
CA ILE A 94 -7.23 -16.05 -8.64
C ILE A 94 -7.12 -14.53 -8.86
N GLY A 95 -6.28 -14.14 -9.82
CA GLY A 95 -5.95 -12.76 -10.17
C GLY A 95 -4.51 -12.38 -9.80
N ALA A 96 -3.69 -12.06 -10.80
CA ALA A 96 -2.31 -11.61 -10.67
C ALA A 96 -2.16 -10.07 -10.68
N GLY A 97 -3.22 -9.36 -10.27
CA GLY A 97 -3.14 -7.93 -9.94
C GLY A 97 -2.38 -7.69 -8.62
N ILE A 98 -2.16 -6.42 -8.26
CA ILE A 98 -1.35 -6.04 -7.09
C ILE A 98 -1.87 -6.66 -5.78
N ILE A 99 -3.18 -6.82 -5.66
CA ILE A 99 -3.82 -7.48 -4.51
C ILE A 99 -3.41 -8.96 -4.43
N GLY A 100 -3.53 -9.72 -5.52
CA GLY A 100 -3.20 -11.16 -5.52
C GLY A 100 -1.70 -11.41 -5.32
N LEU A 101 -0.84 -10.65 -6.00
CA LEU A 101 0.61 -10.76 -5.85
C LEU A 101 1.08 -10.41 -4.42
N THR A 102 0.45 -9.43 -3.77
CA THR A 102 0.77 -9.08 -2.38
C THR A 102 0.21 -10.08 -1.36
N ILE A 103 -0.97 -10.67 -1.60
CA ILE A 103 -1.48 -11.79 -0.79
C ILE A 103 -0.55 -12.99 -0.89
N ALA A 104 -0.14 -13.38 -2.11
CA ALA A 104 0.80 -14.46 -2.33
C ALA A 104 2.10 -14.23 -1.56
N ARG A 105 2.63 -12.99 -1.64
CA ARG A 105 3.83 -12.59 -0.88
C ARG A 105 3.67 -12.77 0.62
N GLN A 106 2.53 -12.39 1.21
CA GLN A 106 2.30 -12.54 2.65
C GLN A 106 2.25 -14.01 3.09
N PHE A 107 1.65 -14.91 2.31
CA PHE A 107 1.70 -16.35 2.61
C PHE A 107 3.12 -16.91 2.53
N LEU A 108 3.85 -16.59 1.45
CA LEU A 108 5.21 -17.09 1.22
C LEU A 108 6.21 -16.68 2.31
N ILE A 109 6.14 -15.44 2.80
CA ILE A 109 7.01 -14.94 3.89
C ILE A 109 6.53 -15.33 5.29
N GLY A 110 5.22 -15.59 5.46
CA GLY A 110 4.60 -15.78 6.77
C GLY A 110 4.32 -17.23 7.15
N SER A 111 4.50 -18.17 6.21
CA SER A 111 4.21 -19.60 6.40
C SER A 111 4.97 -20.47 5.39
N ASP A 112 5.02 -21.77 5.67
CA ASP A 112 5.59 -22.78 4.77
C ASP A 112 4.60 -23.27 3.68
N LEU A 113 3.42 -22.65 3.59
CA LEU A 113 2.40 -23.02 2.61
C LEU A 113 2.90 -22.85 1.16
N SER A 114 2.44 -23.75 0.30
CA SER A 114 2.59 -23.66 -1.15
C SER A 114 1.47 -22.78 -1.75
N VAL A 115 1.85 -21.91 -2.69
CA VAL A 115 0.97 -20.87 -3.23
C VAL A 115 1.03 -20.86 -4.76
N ALA A 116 -0.13 -20.99 -5.39
CA ALA A 116 -0.29 -20.71 -6.82
C ALA A 116 -0.99 -19.36 -7.04
N VAL A 117 -0.55 -18.61 -8.03
CA VAL A 117 -1.29 -17.46 -8.58
C VAL A 117 -1.74 -17.81 -9.99
N VAL A 118 -3.05 -17.69 -10.25
CA VAL A 118 -3.68 -18.01 -11.53
C VAL A 118 -4.32 -16.75 -12.11
N ASP A 119 -4.07 -16.41 -13.37
CA ASP A 119 -4.73 -15.30 -14.07
C ASP A 119 -5.13 -15.68 -15.51
N LYS A 120 -6.25 -15.11 -15.97
CA LYS A 120 -6.75 -15.23 -17.34
C LYS A 120 -5.86 -14.57 -18.39
N ALA A 121 -4.93 -13.72 -17.97
CA ALA A 121 -3.95 -13.01 -18.78
C ALA A 121 -2.61 -12.94 -18.01
N VAL A 122 -1.87 -11.84 -18.14
CA VAL A 122 -0.62 -11.58 -17.39
C VAL A 122 -0.84 -10.54 -16.28
N PRO A 123 0.07 -10.41 -15.29
CA PRO A 123 0.03 -9.33 -14.31
C PRO A 123 -0.23 -7.95 -14.94
N CYS A 124 -0.96 -7.09 -14.23
CA CYS A 124 -1.39 -5.77 -14.69
C CYS A 124 -2.34 -5.72 -15.92
N SER A 125 -2.78 -6.84 -16.51
CA SER A 125 -3.77 -6.85 -17.61
C SER A 125 -5.20 -6.37 -17.24
N GLY A 126 -5.40 -5.93 -16.00
CA GLY A 126 -6.68 -5.47 -15.48
C GLY A 126 -6.53 -4.15 -14.73
N ALA A 127 -7.40 -3.94 -13.73
CA ALA A 127 -7.49 -2.69 -13.00
C ALA A 127 -6.13 -2.16 -12.49
N THR A 128 -5.23 -3.04 -12.01
CA THR A 128 -3.88 -2.65 -11.57
C THR A 128 -3.09 -1.88 -12.64
N GLY A 129 -3.00 -2.36 -13.89
CA GLY A 129 -2.23 -1.69 -14.94
C GLY A 129 -2.90 -0.45 -15.53
N ALA A 130 -4.20 -0.29 -15.31
CA ALA A 130 -4.94 0.95 -15.59
C ALA A 130 -4.92 1.95 -14.43
N GLY A 131 -4.32 1.59 -13.29
CA GLY A 131 -4.27 2.43 -12.09
C GLY A 131 -3.12 3.44 -12.13
N GLN A 132 -3.38 4.65 -11.64
CA GLN A 132 -2.38 5.74 -11.56
C GLN A 132 -1.40 5.59 -10.37
N GLY A 133 -1.54 4.53 -9.55
CA GLY A 133 -0.57 4.20 -8.50
C GLY A 133 -0.62 5.08 -7.24
N TYR A 134 -1.68 5.87 -7.04
CA TYR A 134 -1.78 6.79 -5.89
C TYR A 134 -2.02 6.11 -4.55
N LEU A 135 -1.15 6.43 -3.59
CA LEU A 135 -1.22 6.09 -2.17
C LEU A 135 -1.59 7.36 -1.37
N TRP A 136 -2.74 7.94 -1.70
CA TRP A 136 -3.19 9.21 -1.15
C TRP A 136 -4.17 9.05 0.01
N MET A 137 -3.91 9.79 1.09
CA MET A 137 -4.81 9.99 2.21
C MET A 137 -5.68 11.25 2.05
N ALA A 138 -5.33 12.17 1.14
CA ALA A 138 -6.02 13.46 0.99
C ALA A 138 -7.53 13.35 0.73
N HIS A 139 -7.98 12.31 0.02
CA HIS A 139 -9.40 12.04 -0.24
C HIS A 139 -10.09 11.20 0.85
N LYS A 140 -9.35 10.65 1.82
CA LYS A 140 -9.90 9.79 2.88
C LYS A 140 -10.48 10.63 4.02
N SER A 141 -11.44 10.09 4.76
CA SER A 141 -12.10 10.78 5.86
C SER A 141 -11.77 10.08 7.18
N PRO A 142 -11.22 10.79 8.18
CA PRO A 142 -11.00 10.21 9.50
C PRO A 142 -12.25 9.54 10.06
N GLY A 143 -12.11 8.34 10.61
CA GLY A 143 -13.22 7.54 11.15
C GLY A 143 -14.08 6.79 10.12
N SER A 144 -13.78 6.85 8.81
CA SER A 144 -14.39 5.94 7.84
C SER A 144 -13.94 4.50 8.06
N ASP A 145 -14.77 3.54 7.68
CA ASP A 145 -14.47 2.09 7.65
C ASP A 145 -13.11 1.73 7.01
N ILE A 146 -12.73 2.42 5.93
CA ILE A 146 -11.46 2.21 5.23
C ILE A 146 -10.26 2.99 5.79
N TRP A 147 -10.43 3.82 6.83
CA TRP A 147 -9.40 4.77 7.28
C TRP A 147 -8.13 4.07 7.78
N GLU A 148 -8.28 3.15 8.74
CA GLU A 148 -7.17 2.38 9.30
C GLU A 148 -6.52 1.46 8.26
N LEU A 149 -7.31 0.95 7.30
CA LEU A 149 -6.80 0.13 6.19
C LEU A 149 -5.94 0.96 5.23
N ALA A 150 -6.36 2.17 4.89
CA ALA A 150 -5.59 3.08 4.03
C ALA A 150 -4.28 3.52 4.71
N LEU A 151 -4.36 3.95 5.97
CA LEU A 151 -3.19 4.35 6.77
C LEU A 151 -2.20 3.20 6.96
N ARG A 152 -2.70 1.98 7.22
CA ARG A 152 -1.85 0.79 7.33
C ARG A 152 -1.23 0.41 5.99
N SER A 153 -1.96 0.58 4.88
CA SER A 153 -1.44 0.34 3.53
C SER A 153 -0.28 1.28 3.19
N GLN A 154 -0.47 2.59 3.38
CA GLN A 154 0.56 3.62 3.15
C GLN A 154 1.85 3.29 3.91
N ARG A 155 1.75 3.04 5.22
CA ARG A 155 2.90 2.68 6.07
C ARG A 155 3.63 1.40 5.64
N LEU A 156 2.91 0.41 5.10
CA LEU A 156 3.52 -0.83 4.60
C LEU A 156 4.24 -0.62 3.27
N TRP A 157 3.71 0.27 2.40
CA TRP A 157 4.39 0.68 1.18
C TRP A 157 5.64 1.53 1.45
N GLU A 158 5.55 2.51 2.36
CA GLU A 158 6.69 3.31 2.80
C GLU A 158 7.79 2.41 3.41
N GLY A 159 7.42 1.46 4.27
CA GLY A 159 8.36 0.50 4.85
C GLY A 159 9.01 -0.43 3.83
N LEU A 160 8.32 -0.78 2.73
CA LEU A 160 8.93 -1.50 1.61
C LEU A 160 9.96 -0.63 0.88
N ALA A 161 9.62 0.64 0.61
CA ALA A 161 10.54 1.59 -0.01
C ALA A 161 11.78 1.87 0.87
N GLU A 162 11.63 1.89 2.20
CA GLU A 162 12.77 1.99 3.12
C GLU A 162 13.63 0.72 3.11
N THR A 163 13.00 -0.47 3.17
CA THR A 163 13.69 -1.76 3.10
C THR A 163 14.55 -1.89 1.83
N LEU A 164 14.10 -1.30 0.71
CA LEU A 164 14.89 -1.24 -0.53
C LEU A 164 16.11 -0.31 -0.39
N ARG A 165 15.96 0.87 0.22
CA ARG A 165 17.09 1.78 0.50
C ARG A 165 18.13 1.13 1.41
N ASP A 166 17.69 0.47 2.48
CA ASP A 166 18.56 -0.29 3.41
C ASP A 166 19.34 -1.42 2.69
N GLN A 167 18.80 -1.96 1.60
CA GLN A 167 19.43 -2.98 0.75
C GLN A 167 20.33 -2.39 -0.34
N GLY A 168 20.48 -1.06 -0.41
CA GLY A 168 21.26 -0.38 -1.45
C GLY A 168 20.55 -0.30 -2.81
N LEU A 169 19.24 -0.56 -2.87
CA LEU A 169 18.42 -0.46 -4.07
C LEU A 169 17.69 0.88 -4.14
N ASN A 170 17.42 1.37 -5.36
CA ASN A 170 16.67 2.60 -5.56
C ASN A 170 15.15 2.31 -5.68
N PRO A 171 14.30 2.76 -4.73
CA PRO A 171 12.85 2.50 -4.80
C PRO A 171 12.17 3.15 -5.99
N SER A 172 12.72 4.25 -6.52
CA SER A 172 12.18 4.92 -7.71
C SER A 172 12.44 4.11 -8.98
N GLU A 173 13.48 3.28 -9.02
CA GLU A 173 13.76 2.35 -10.13
C GLU A 173 12.98 1.04 -9.97
N GLU A 174 13.01 0.43 -8.78
CA GLU A 174 12.38 -0.89 -8.54
C GLU A 174 10.83 -0.82 -8.49
N LEU A 175 10.26 0.28 -7.98
CA LEU A 175 8.80 0.42 -7.75
C LEU A 175 8.16 1.60 -8.50
N GLY A 176 8.94 2.47 -9.14
CA GLY A 176 8.45 3.78 -9.58
C GLY A 176 8.06 4.69 -8.40
N TRP A 177 8.63 4.46 -7.21
CA TRP A 177 8.28 5.17 -5.98
C TRP A 177 8.54 6.68 -6.06
N LYS A 178 7.53 7.47 -5.71
CA LYS A 178 7.59 8.94 -5.58
C LYS A 178 6.91 9.35 -4.28
N LYS A 179 7.64 10.05 -3.40
CA LYS A 179 7.11 10.71 -2.20
C LYS A 179 7.19 12.23 -2.41
N THR A 180 6.27 12.74 -3.23
CA THR A 180 6.16 14.16 -3.63
C THR A 180 4.96 14.86 -2.98
N GLY A 181 4.20 14.15 -2.15
CA GLY A 181 2.94 14.62 -1.60
C GLY A 181 1.80 14.63 -2.62
N SER A 182 0.67 15.21 -2.22
CA SER A 182 -0.51 15.45 -3.05
C SER A 182 -1.07 16.86 -2.82
N LEU A 183 -1.67 17.44 -3.86
CA LEU A 183 -2.28 18.77 -3.84
C LEU A 183 -3.75 18.68 -4.29
N LEU A 184 -4.68 19.03 -3.40
CA LEU A 184 -6.09 19.21 -3.73
C LEU A 184 -6.35 20.70 -3.90
N ILE A 185 -6.51 21.16 -5.15
CA ILE A 185 -6.66 22.57 -5.52
C ILE A 185 -8.13 22.99 -5.42
N GLY A 186 -8.37 24.16 -4.82
CA GLY A 186 -9.65 24.88 -4.82
C GLY A 186 -9.54 26.18 -5.59
N ARG A 187 -10.63 26.57 -6.27
CA ARG A 187 -10.72 27.73 -7.17
C ARG A 187 -11.91 28.65 -6.86
N THR A 188 -12.78 28.24 -5.94
CA THR A 188 -13.92 29.02 -5.44
C THR A 188 -13.85 29.20 -3.92
N PRO A 189 -14.43 30.26 -3.33
CA PRO A 189 -14.40 30.48 -1.87
C PRO A 189 -14.91 29.28 -1.06
N ASP A 190 -15.98 28.62 -1.53
CA ASP A 190 -16.55 27.43 -0.89
C ASP A 190 -15.57 26.25 -0.90
N GLU A 191 -14.87 26.02 -2.01
CA GLU A 191 -13.82 24.99 -2.11
C GLU A 191 -12.64 25.31 -1.20
N LEU A 192 -12.18 26.57 -1.14
CA LEU A 192 -11.09 26.98 -0.25
C LEU A 192 -11.44 26.72 1.22
N ASP A 193 -12.68 27.02 1.62
CA ASP A 193 -13.16 26.74 2.97
C ASP A 193 -13.39 25.24 3.24
N MET A 194 -13.78 24.46 2.22
CA MET A 194 -13.77 22.99 2.30
C MET A 194 -12.34 22.45 2.52
N LEU A 195 -11.33 22.98 1.81
CA LEU A 195 -9.94 22.56 1.95
C LEU A 195 -9.38 22.91 3.34
N LYS A 196 -9.63 24.12 3.87
CA LYS A 196 -9.26 24.49 5.26
C LYS A 196 -9.87 23.53 6.28
N ARG A 197 -11.17 23.18 6.12
CA ARG A 197 -11.84 22.18 6.98
C ARG A 197 -11.20 20.80 6.84
N LYS A 198 -10.86 20.38 5.62
CA LYS A 198 -10.21 19.09 5.33
C LYS A 198 -8.83 18.99 5.96
N VAL A 199 -7.98 20.01 5.80
CA VAL A 199 -6.66 20.13 6.43
C VAL A 199 -6.78 20.01 7.95
N LYS A 200 -7.72 20.74 8.57
CA LYS A 200 -7.97 20.66 10.01
C LYS A 200 -8.41 19.26 10.47
N GLN A 201 -9.28 18.59 9.71
CA GLN A 201 -9.72 17.21 10.01
C GLN A 201 -8.58 16.20 9.92
N LEU A 202 -7.77 16.26 8.86
CA LEU A 202 -6.65 15.33 8.64
C LEU A 202 -5.53 15.56 9.68
N SER A 203 -5.23 16.84 9.98
CA SER A 203 -4.29 17.22 11.05
C SER A 203 -4.77 16.75 12.43
N GLY A 204 -6.06 16.92 12.73
CA GLY A 204 -6.68 16.41 13.96
C GLY A 204 -6.67 14.88 14.07
N ALA A 205 -6.54 14.17 12.94
CA ALA A 205 -6.36 12.71 12.88
C ALA A 205 -4.88 12.27 12.88
N GLY A 206 -3.94 13.20 13.10
CA GLY A 206 -2.51 12.91 13.19
C GLY A 206 -1.78 12.74 11.86
N LEU A 207 -2.36 13.20 10.74
CA LEU A 207 -1.64 13.33 9.48
C LEU A 207 -1.00 14.70 9.34
N GLU A 208 0.15 14.77 8.70
CA GLU A 208 0.75 16.01 8.23
C GLU A 208 -0.07 16.51 7.03
N ALA A 209 -0.77 17.63 7.20
CA ALA A 209 -1.58 18.27 6.18
C ALA A 209 -1.53 19.79 6.36
N GLU A 210 -1.37 20.52 5.26
CA GLU A 210 -1.17 21.97 5.25
C GLU A 210 -2.17 22.63 4.29
N TYR A 211 -2.54 23.89 4.58
CA TYR A 211 -3.28 24.72 3.64
C TYR A 211 -2.32 25.72 3.01
N LEU A 212 -2.17 25.66 1.68
CA LEU A 212 -1.35 26.58 0.90
C LEU A 212 -2.21 27.73 0.38
N SER A 213 -1.73 28.97 0.54
CA SER A 213 -2.29 30.12 -0.17
C SER A 213 -1.99 30.04 -1.67
N SER A 214 -2.61 30.91 -2.48
CA SER A 214 -2.27 31.04 -3.90
C SER A 214 -0.76 31.28 -4.12
N VAL A 215 -0.12 32.10 -3.26
CA VAL A 215 1.31 32.41 -3.34
C VAL A 215 2.17 31.19 -3.02
N ASP A 216 1.85 30.46 -1.95
CA ASP A 216 2.62 29.27 -1.54
C ASP A 216 2.45 28.14 -2.56
N LEU A 217 1.23 27.97 -3.11
CA LEU A 217 0.91 26.99 -4.14
C LEU A 217 1.67 27.28 -5.45
N LEU A 218 1.72 28.54 -5.90
CA LEU A 218 2.51 28.94 -7.07
C LEU A 218 4.02 28.86 -6.81
N SER A 219 4.48 29.06 -5.57
CA SER A 219 5.89 28.84 -5.21
C SER A 219 6.27 27.36 -5.18
N MET A 220 5.33 26.46 -4.88
CA MET A 220 5.54 25.02 -4.87
C MET A 220 5.46 24.42 -6.28
N GLU A 221 4.46 24.84 -7.07
CA GLU A 221 4.21 24.34 -8.42
C GLU A 221 4.03 25.50 -9.44
N PRO A 222 5.13 26.15 -9.88
CA PRO A 222 5.08 27.34 -10.74
C PRO A 222 4.46 27.12 -12.13
N ALA A 223 4.28 25.87 -12.54
CA ALA A 223 3.64 25.51 -13.81
C ALA A 223 2.09 25.48 -13.73
N LEU A 224 1.49 25.68 -12.55
CA LEU A 224 0.04 25.70 -12.40
C LEU A 224 -0.57 26.97 -12.98
N LEU A 225 -1.25 26.82 -14.12
CA LEU A 225 -2.10 27.87 -14.72
C LEU A 225 -3.46 27.93 -14.01
N ILE A 226 -3.46 28.51 -12.82
CA ILE A 226 -4.64 28.74 -11.97
C ILE A 226 -4.70 30.23 -11.60
N GLY A 227 -5.90 30.81 -11.65
CA GLY A 227 -6.08 32.24 -11.36
C GLY A 227 -5.86 32.59 -9.89
N ASP A 228 -5.63 33.87 -9.62
CA ASP A 228 -5.13 34.43 -8.35
C ASP A 228 -5.95 34.05 -7.10
N SER A 229 -7.24 33.72 -7.27
CA SER A 229 -8.15 33.31 -6.20
C SER A 229 -8.18 31.79 -5.98
N CYS A 230 -7.01 31.19 -5.77
CA CYS A 230 -6.86 29.75 -5.53
C CYS A 230 -6.12 29.42 -4.23
N GLY A 231 -6.04 28.12 -3.92
CA GLY A 231 -5.31 27.56 -2.78
C GLY A 231 -5.38 26.04 -2.81
N ALA A 232 -4.64 25.37 -1.94
CA ALA A 232 -4.62 23.91 -1.91
C ALA A 232 -4.61 23.33 -0.49
N ALA A 233 -5.15 22.11 -0.33
CA ALA A 233 -4.73 21.22 0.75
C ALA A 233 -3.53 20.40 0.25
N PHE A 234 -2.40 20.50 0.95
CA PHE A 234 -1.18 19.76 0.67
C PHE A 234 -0.98 18.66 1.72
N LEU A 235 -0.64 17.44 1.28
CA LEU A 235 -0.25 16.34 2.15
C LEU A 235 1.14 15.83 1.72
N PRO A 236 2.24 16.20 2.40
CA PRO A 236 3.59 15.83 1.99
C PRO A 236 3.89 14.31 2.05
N ASN A 237 3.14 13.57 2.87
CA ASN A 237 3.33 12.12 3.02
C ASN A 237 2.57 11.26 2.00
N ASP A 238 1.71 11.87 1.17
CA ASP A 238 1.05 11.14 0.09
C ASP A 238 2.08 10.72 -0.98
N CYS A 239 1.93 9.51 -1.50
CA CYS A 239 2.91 8.88 -2.37
C CYS A 239 2.29 8.34 -3.67
N GLN A 240 3.14 8.03 -4.65
CA GLN A 240 2.80 7.33 -5.88
C GLN A 240 3.80 6.19 -6.12
N LEU A 241 3.35 5.13 -6.80
CA LEU A 241 4.18 4.06 -7.35
C LEU A 241 3.84 3.82 -8.82
N ASP A 242 4.73 3.17 -9.57
CA ASP A 242 4.37 2.63 -10.89
C ASP A 242 3.76 1.23 -10.73
N ALA A 243 2.63 1.00 -11.38
CA ALA A 243 1.87 -0.24 -11.24
C ALA A 243 2.60 -1.44 -11.84
N TYR A 244 3.29 -1.27 -12.97
CA TYR A 244 3.98 -2.36 -13.67
C TYR A 244 5.28 -2.73 -12.96
N SER A 245 6.12 -1.75 -12.63
CA SER A 245 7.37 -1.95 -11.87
C SER A 245 7.08 -2.59 -10.51
N THR A 246 6.11 -2.06 -9.76
CA THR A 246 5.75 -2.62 -8.44
C THR A 246 5.23 -4.06 -8.56
N ALA A 247 4.37 -4.36 -9.53
CA ALA A 247 3.87 -5.72 -9.74
C ALA A 247 4.99 -6.69 -10.15
N ALA A 248 5.85 -6.28 -11.10
CA ALA A 248 7.00 -7.06 -11.56
C ALA A 248 8.02 -7.30 -10.43
N PHE A 249 8.29 -6.30 -9.59
CA PHE A 249 9.13 -6.43 -8.41
C PHE A 249 8.59 -7.47 -7.43
N ILE A 250 7.31 -7.39 -7.07
CA ILE A 250 6.68 -8.32 -6.12
C ILE A 250 6.62 -9.74 -6.71
N GLN A 251 6.32 -9.87 -8.01
CA GLN A 251 6.34 -11.14 -8.72
C GLN A 251 7.74 -11.77 -8.71
N LYS A 252 8.78 -11.00 -9.10
CA LYS A 252 10.20 -11.39 -9.01
C LYS A 252 10.55 -11.82 -7.59
N ALA A 253 10.12 -11.08 -6.57
CA ALA A 253 10.37 -11.40 -5.17
C ALA A 253 9.64 -12.67 -4.68
N ASN A 254 8.47 -13.00 -5.23
CA ASN A 254 7.75 -14.24 -4.94
C ASN A 254 8.41 -15.46 -5.61
N ARG A 255 8.95 -15.31 -6.83
CA ARG A 255 9.71 -16.36 -7.55
C ARG A 255 10.98 -16.84 -6.85
N HIS A 256 11.45 -16.15 -5.81
CA HIS A 256 12.55 -16.63 -4.96
C HIS A 256 12.15 -17.86 -4.12
N PHE A 257 10.86 -18.05 -3.83
CA PHE A 257 10.33 -19.19 -3.07
C PHE A 257 10.15 -20.44 -3.97
N LYS A 258 11.26 -20.89 -4.58
CA LYS A 258 11.30 -22.06 -5.46
C LYS A 258 10.69 -23.30 -4.76
N GLY A 259 9.87 -24.05 -5.49
CA GLY A 259 9.17 -25.22 -4.96
C GLY A 259 7.93 -24.92 -4.11
N ARG A 260 7.75 -23.68 -3.62
CA ARG A 260 6.54 -23.23 -2.90
C ARG A 260 5.69 -22.22 -3.66
N TYR A 261 6.17 -21.68 -4.78
CA TYR A 261 5.44 -20.70 -5.57
C TYR A 261 5.35 -21.09 -7.05
N ALA A 262 4.15 -20.95 -7.61
CA ALA A 262 3.87 -21.18 -9.03
C ALA A 262 2.95 -20.10 -9.61
N GLU A 263 3.06 -19.90 -10.93
CA GLU A 263 2.33 -18.90 -11.69
C GLU A 263 1.69 -19.55 -12.93
N PHE A 264 0.39 -19.34 -13.12
CA PHE A 264 -0.41 -19.86 -14.23
C PHE A 264 -1.08 -18.68 -14.92
N PHE A 265 -0.60 -18.30 -16.10
CA PHE A 265 -1.03 -17.10 -16.83
C PHE A 265 -1.59 -17.48 -18.19
N HIS A 266 -2.57 -16.70 -18.66
CA HIS A 266 -3.46 -17.08 -19.76
C HIS A 266 -4.34 -18.31 -19.45
N ASP A 267 -4.50 -18.64 -18.17
CA ASP A 267 -5.25 -19.77 -17.65
C ASP A 267 -6.51 -19.29 -16.90
N PRO A 268 -7.57 -18.87 -17.62
CA PRO A 268 -8.82 -18.47 -16.98
C PRO A 268 -9.43 -19.65 -16.20
N VAL A 269 -9.63 -19.43 -14.90
CA VAL A 269 -10.46 -20.29 -14.05
C VAL A 269 -11.91 -20.21 -14.54
N THR A 270 -12.48 -21.34 -14.92
CA THR A 270 -13.88 -21.45 -15.41
C THR A 270 -14.83 -22.02 -14.38
N GLY A 271 -14.32 -22.70 -13.34
CA GLY A 271 -15.14 -23.26 -12.27
C GLY A 271 -14.37 -23.58 -10.99
N LEU A 272 -15.09 -23.54 -9.86
CA LEU A 272 -14.62 -23.95 -8.54
C LEU A 272 -15.38 -25.21 -8.11
N LEU A 273 -14.70 -26.35 -8.06
CA LEU A 273 -15.29 -27.63 -7.70
C LEU A 273 -14.85 -28.01 -6.28
N ARG A 274 -15.80 -28.08 -5.34
CA ARG A 274 -15.50 -28.44 -3.94
C ARG A 274 -15.74 -29.92 -3.71
N SER A 275 -14.68 -30.67 -3.39
CA SER A 275 -14.82 -32.06 -2.97
C SER A 275 -15.34 -32.12 -1.53
N VAL A 276 -16.57 -32.60 -1.36
CA VAL A 276 -17.19 -32.79 -0.03
C VAL A 276 -16.44 -33.89 0.76
N PHE A 277 -15.89 -34.88 0.06
CA PHE A 277 -15.21 -36.03 0.66
C PHE A 277 -13.77 -35.71 1.10
N LEU A 278 -13.00 -34.98 0.27
CA LEU A 278 -11.57 -34.70 0.53
C LEU A 278 -11.31 -33.33 1.17
N ARG A 279 -12.34 -32.49 1.33
CA ARG A 279 -12.23 -31.06 1.71
C ARG A 279 -11.36 -30.19 0.78
N GLN A 280 -10.80 -30.75 -0.29
CA GLN A 280 -10.03 -30.05 -1.32
C GLN A 280 -10.93 -29.23 -2.28
N LEU A 281 -10.39 -28.14 -2.79
CA LEU A 281 -10.97 -27.34 -3.88
C LEU A 281 -10.19 -27.65 -5.17
N HIS A 282 -10.90 -28.01 -6.24
CA HIS A 282 -10.34 -28.20 -7.56
C HIS A 282 -10.72 -27.01 -8.45
N LEU A 283 -9.73 -26.51 -9.19
CA LEU A 283 -9.89 -25.42 -10.15
C LEU A 283 -9.99 -26.01 -11.55
N ASP A 284 -11.09 -25.76 -12.24
CA ASP A 284 -11.19 -26.07 -13.67
C ASP A 284 -10.56 -24.89 -14.43
N LEU A 285 -9.38 -25.13 -15.02
CA LEU A 285 -8.72 -24.21 -15.94
C LEU A 285 -9.17 -24.53 -17.36
N ASN A 286 -9.37 -23.50 -18.18
CA ASN A 286 -10.08 -23.61 -19.46
C ASN A 286 -9.51 -24.68 -20.41
N ASN A 287 -10.09 -25.88 -20.36
CA ASN A 287 -9.70 -27.00 -21.19
C ASN A 287 -10.25 -26.81 -22.61
N LYS A 288 -9.39 -26.39 -23.55
CA LYS A 288 -9.72 -26.20 -24.97
C LYS A 288 -10.32 -27.45 -25.67
N ASN A 289 -10.34 -28.61 -25.00
CA ASN A 289 -10.91 -29.86 -25.51
C ASN A 289 -12.29 -30.24 -24.93
N LYS A 290 -13.00 -29.36 -24.21
CA LYS A 290 -14.42 -29.59 -23.89
C LYS A 290 -15.33 -29.38 -25.12
N LYS A 291 -15.25 -30.30 -26.09
CA LYS A 291 -16.41 -30.64 -26.91
C LYS A 291 -17.43 -31.29 -26.00
N TYR A 292 -18.63 -30.72 -25.95
CA TYR A 292 -19.78 -31.37 -25.31
C TYR A 292 -20.03 -32.72 -26.01
N GLN A 293 -20.14 -33.78 -25.21
CA GLN A 293 -20.81 -35.04 -25.58
C GLN A 293 -22.21 -35.00 -24.98
#